data_AF-A0AAW8ZXB9-F1
#
_entry.id   AF-A0AAW8ZXB9-F1
#
_cell.length_a   1.000
_cell.length_b   1.000
_cell.length_c   1.000
_cell.angle_alpha   90.00
_cell.angle_beta   90.00
_cell.angle_gamma   90.00
#
_symmetry.space_group_name_H-M   'P 1'
#
loop_
_entity.id
_entity.type
_entity.pdbx_description
1 polymer ?
#
loop_
_entity_poly.entity_id
_entity_poly.type
_entity_poly.pdbx_seq_one_letter_code
_entity_poly.pdbx_strand_id
1 'polypeptide(L)'
;MSSAQRIDALTGIRGLAALLVVYSHLAEDGFFSRSHLYPGEVGVMVFFTLSGFLMAFLYGHKQFDYASVVRYGISRFSRIAPAYLFVVIGSYLIYNLIDPSFVYAITHQNLLRHLLFSGNVSALWSIPPEVQFYAVFVGLWFALWKFRNQGNASVLAIVLTAIFLL
;
A
#
# COMPACT_ATOMS: atom_id res chain seq x y z
N MET A 1 -2.44 -5.00 28.72
CA MET A 1 -2.44 -4.96 27.24
C MET A 1 -1.76 -3.66 26.85
N SER A 2 -0.49 -3.72 26.45
CA SER A 2 0.33 -2.53 26.15
C SER A 2 -0.33 -1.73 25.03
N SER A 3 -0.66 -0.48 25.35
CA SER A 3 -1.05 0.58 24.42
C SER A 3 -0.07 0.63 23.26
N ALA A 4 -0.42 -0.03 22.16
CA ALA A 4 0.24 0.22 20.89
C ALA A 4 0.23 1.74 20.68
N GLN A 5 1.40 2.35 20.54
CA GLN A 5 1.57 3.78 20.31
C GLN A 5 0.79 4.18 19.06
N ARG A 6 -0.49 4.50 19.25
CA ARG A 6 -1.41 4.90 18.20
C ARG A 6 -1.31 6.40 18.11
N ILE A 7 -0.72 6.88 17.02
CA ILE A 7 -0.71 8.31 16.72
C ILE A 7 -2.03 8.60 16.02
N ASP A 8 -3.06 8.93 16.79
CA ASP A 8 -4.42 9.16 16.29
C ASP A 8 -4.46 10.27 15.25
N ALA A 9 -3.64 11.32 15.42
CA ALA A 9 -3.46 12.40 14.45
C ALA A 9 -3.07 11.87 13.06
N LEU A 10 -2.21 10.84 12.99
CA LEU A 10 -1.78 10.25 11.73
C LEU A 10 -2.94 9.51 11.03
N THR A 11 -3.82 8.90 11.81
CA THR A 11 -5.03 8.24 11.28
C THR A 11 -5.99 9.28 10.72
N GLY A 12 -6.15 10.42 11.39
CA GLY A 12 -6.95 11.55 10.91
C GLY A 12 -6.44 12.11 9.58
N ILE A 13 -5.14 12.37 9.46
CA ILE A 13 -4.55 12.88 8.21
C ILE A 13 -4.69 11.86 7.07
N ARG A 14 -4.52 10.57 7.34
CA ARG A 14 -4.78 9.52 6.33
C ARG A 14 -6.23 9.48 5.88
N GLY A 15 -7.17 9.70 6.79
CA GLY A 15 -8.59 9.83 6.46
C GLY A 15 -8.84 11.02 5.55
N LEU A 16 -8.27 12.19 5.88
CA LEU A 16 -8.35 13.38 5.02
C LEU A 16 -7.72 13.15 3.64
N ALA A 17 -6.57 12.49 3.58
CA ALA A 17 -5.91 12.13 2.34
C ALA A 17 -6.79 11.21 1.48
N ALA A 18 -7.46 10.22 2.08
CA ALA A 18 -8.41 9.37 1.37
C ALA A 18 -9.63 10.16 0.84
N LEU A 19 -10.13 11.14 1.61
CA LEU A 19 -11.22 12.01 1.16
C LEU A 19 -10.80 12.88 -0.04
N LEU A 20 -9.55 13.35 -0.10
CA LEU A 20 -9.03 14.07 -1.27
C LEU A 20 -9.01 13.19 -2.53
N VAL A 21 -8.70 11.90 -2.39
CA VAL A 21 -8.78 10.93 -3.50
C VAL A 21 -10.21 10.75 -3.98
N VAL A 22 -11.16 10.59 -3.05
CA VAL A 22 -12.59 10.50 -3.38
C VAL A 22 -13.07 11.77 -4.07
N TYR A 23 -12.69 12.95 -3.56
CA TYR A 23 -13.00 14.23 -4.17
C TYR A 23 -12.49 14.33 -5.62
N SER A 24 -11.27 13.86 -5.89
CA SER A 24 -10.71 13.84 -7.25
C SER A 24 -11.57 13.02 -8.21
N HIS A 25 -11.96 11.79 -7.82
CA HIS A 25 -12.80 10.93 -8.65
C HIS A 25 -14.18 11.55 -8.88
N LEU A 26 -14.79 12.15 -7.85
CA LEU A 26 -16.08 12.84 -7.99
C LEU A 26 -15.98 14.09 -8.90
N ALA A 27 -14.84 14.79 -8.90
CA ALA A 27 -14.59 15.90 -9.81
C ALA A 27 -14.32 15.44 -11.26
N GLU A 28 -13.74 14.26 -11.44
CA GLU A 28 -13.55 13.63 -12.75
C GLU A 28 -14.88 13.23 -13.38
N ASP A 29 -15.80 12.70 -12.57
CA ASP A 29 -17.18 12.30 -12.93
C ASP A 29 -18.15 13.48 -13.06
N GLY A 30 -17.68 14.71 -12.81
CA GLY A 30 -18.46 15.95 -13.02
C GLY A 30 -19.36 16.38 -11.86
N PHE A 31 -19.28 15.73 -10.70
CA PHE A 31 -20.01 16.15 -9.49
C PHE A 31 -19.42 17.42 -8.85
N PHE A 32 -18.13 17.68 -9.06
CA PHE A 32 -17.42 18.86 -8.56
C PHE A 32 -16.55 19.52 -9.63
N SER A 33 -16.20 20.78 -9.41
CA SER A 33 -15.23 21.49 -10.24
C SER A 33 -13.85 20.86 -10.14
N ARG A 34 -13.21 20.62 -11.29
CA ARG A 34 -11.82 20.15 -11.34
C ARG A 34 -10.90 21.22 -10.76
N SER A 35 -9.94 20.77 -9.95
CA SER A 35 -8.90 21.63 -9.38
C SER A 35 -7.58 21.40 -10.11
N HIS A 36 -6.81 22.47 -10.34
CA HIS A 36 -5.45 22.39 -10.89
C HIS A 36 -4.41 21.91 -9.86
N LEU A 37 -4.83 21.64 -8.62
CA LEU A 37 -3.96 21.21 -7.52
C LEU A 37 -3.82 19.69 -7.40
N TYR A 38 -4.36 18.92 -8.35
CA TYR A 38 -4.28 17.45 -8.40
C TYR A 38 -4.55 16.78 -7.03
N PRO A 39 -5.72 17.05 -6.41
CA PRO A 39 -6.01 16.63 -5.04
C PRO A 39 -5.92 15.11 -4.84
N GLY A 40 -6.24 14.32 -5.87
CA GLY A 40 -6.10 12.87 -5.83
C GLY A 40 -4.64 12.42 -5.71
N GLU A 41 -3.76 12.96 -6.54
CA GLU A 41 -2.33 12.65 -6.51
C GLU A 41 -1.70 13.05 -5.17
N VAL A 42 -2.02 14.25 -4.68
CA VAL A 42 -1.57 14.74 -3.36
C VAL A 42 -2.09 13.83 -2.24
N GLY A 43 -3.36 13.44 -2.29
CA GLY A 43 -3.95 12.50 -1.32
C GLY A 43 -3.20 11.17 -1.30
N VAL A 44 -2.92 10.59 -2.46
CA VAL A 44 -2.15 9.34 -2.59
C VAL A 44 -0.74 9.52 -2.02
N MET A 45 -0.01 10.58 -2.41
CA MET A 45 1.35 10.85 -1.92
C MET A 45 1.39 10.97 -0.40
N VAL A 46 0.47 11.71 0.21
CA VAL A 46 0.37 11.86 1.66
C VAL A 46 0.05 10.50 2.31
N PHE A 47 -0.90 9.74 1.77
CA PHE A 47 -1.29 8.45 2.33
C PHE A 47 -0.13 7.46 2.37
N PHE A 48 0.65 7.35 1.30
CA PHE A 48 1.82 6.47 1.21
C PHE A 48 2.96 6.97 2.11
N THR A 49 3.24 8.28 2.11
CA THR A 49 4.29 8.87 2.97
C THR A 49 4.04 8.60 4.45
N LEU A 50 2.81 8.81 4.92
CA LEU A 50 2.42 8.54 6.30
C LEU A 50 2.47 7.05 6.64
N SER A 51 2.14 6.18 5.68
CA SER A 51 2.22 4.73 5.86
C SER A 51 3.67 4.28 6.03
N GLY A 52 4.59 4.80 5.22
CA GLY A 52 6.04 4.58 5.37
C GLY A 52 6.60 5.09 6.68
N PHE A 53 6.29 6.32 7.05
CA PHE A 53 6.68 6.89 8.33
C PHE A 53 6.22 6.01 9.51
N LEU A 54 4.95 5.59 9.51
CA LEU A 54 4.40 4.75 10.57
C LEU A 54 5.10 3.38 10.64
N MET A 55 5.46 2.80 9.50
CA MET A 55 6.22 1.54 9.46
C MET A 55 7.61 1.70 10.06
N ALA A 56 8.35 2.74 9.64
CA ALA A 56 9.66 3.04 10.18
C ALA A 56 9.61 3.35 11.69
N PHE A 57 8.60 4.10 12.13
CA PHE A 57 8.40 4.42 13.54
C PHE A 57 8.10 3.17 14.39
N LEU A 58 7.21 2.28 13.93
CA LEU A 58 6.80 1.10 14.70
C LEU A 58 7.79 -0.05 14.67
N TYR A 59 8.54 -0.22 13.57
CA TYR A 59 9.38 -1.39 13.34
C TYR A 59 10.87 -1.06 13.20
N GLY A 60 11.24 0.17 12.83
CA GLY A 60 12.64 0.52 12.56
C GLY A 60 13.58 0.36 13.76
N HIS A 61 13.05 0.38 14.99
CA HIS A 61 13.84 0.18 16.20
C HIS A 61 13.95 -1.29 16.61
N LYS A 62 13.02 -2.14 16.14
CA LYS A 62 12.94 -3.56 16.49
C LYS A 62 14.10 -4.35 15.88
N GLN A 63 14.47 -5.45 16.52
CA GLN A 63 15.46 -6.37 15.97
C GLN A 63 14.92 -7.02 14.70
N PHE A 64 15.82 -7.23 13.74
CA PHE A 64 15.51 -7.96 12.52
C PHE A 64 15.70 -9.45 12.80
N ASP A 65 14.63 -10.12 13.24
CA ASP A 65 14.56 -11.58 13.38
C ASP A 65 13.45 -12.16 12.50
N TYR A 66 13.54 -13.45 12.20
CA TYR A 66 12.57 -14.13 11.34
C TYR A 66 11.14 -14.00 11.91
N ALA A 67 10.99 -14.13 13.23
CA ALA A 67 9.69 -14.05 13.90
C ALA A 67 9.06 -12.65 13.77
N SER A 68 9.82 -11.57 13.88
CA SER A 68 9.27 -10.21 13.74
C SER A 68 8.95 -9.86 12.29
N VAL A 69 9.74 -10.34 11.33
CA VAL A 69 9.47 -10.13 9.89
C VAL A 69 8.21 -10.87 9.48
N VAL A 70 8.04 -12.14 9.90
CA VAL A 70 6.82 -12.91 9.64
C VAL A 70 5.61 -12.26 10.30
N ARG A 71 5.74 -11.80 11.55
CA ARG A 71 4.66 -11.09 12.26
C ARG A 71 4.28 -9.79 11.56
N TYR A 72 5.27 -9.03 11.06
CA TYR A 72 5.04 -7.84 10.25
C TYR A 72 4.26 -8.19 8.98
N GLY A 73 4.73 -9.19 8.23
CA GLY A 73 4.10 -9.63 6.98
C GLY A 73 2.65 -10.05 7.18
N ILE A 74 2.38 -10.91 8.18
CA ILE A 74 1.03 -11.37 8.51
C ILE A 74 0.15 -10.18 8.91
N SER A 75 0.62 -9.30 9.79
CA SER A 75 -0.16 -8.15 10.28
C SER A 75 -0.58 -7.19 9.15
N ARG A 76 0.28 -7.03 8.13
CA ARG A 76 0.00 -6.17 6.98
C ARG A 76 -0.88 -6.88 5.95
N PHE A 77 -0.57 -8.13 5.64
CA PHE A 77 -1.33 -8.92 4.68
C PHE A 77 -2.76 -9.17 5.14
N SER A 78 -2.97 -9.50 6.43
CA SER A 78 -4.31 -9.74 6.98
C SER A 78 -5.22 -8.51 6.97
N ARG A 79 -4.65 -7.31 6.85
CA ARG A 79 -5.41 -6.05 6.78
C ARG A 79 -5.96 -5.79 5.38
N ILE A 80 -5.21 -6.16 4.34
CA ILE A 80 -5.54 -5.82 2.94
C ILE A 80 -6.19 -7.00 2.24
N ALA A 81 -5.64 -8.20 2.41
CA ALA A 81 -6.02 -9.38 1.65
C ALA A 81 -7.52 -9.71 1.74
N PRO A 82 -8.20 -9.68 2.91
CA PRO A 82 -9.61 -10.03 2.97
C PRO A 82 -10.50 -9.09 2.13
N ALA A 83 -10.30 -7.77 2.29
CA ALA A 83 -11.07 -6.77 1.57
C ALA A 83 -10.75 -6.80 0.06
N TYR A 84 -9.46 -6.92 -0.29
CA TYR A 84 -9.03 -6.98 -1.68
C TYR A 84 -9.56 -8.22 -2.40
N LEU A 85 -9.40 -9.40 -1.81
CA LEU A 85 -9.89 -10.65 -2.40
C LEU A 85 -11.41 -10.64 -2.53
N PHE A 86 -12.12 -10.08 -1.57
CA PHE A 86 -13.57 -9.91 -1.67
C PHE A 86 -13.97 -9.04 -2.86
N VAL A 87 -13.30 -7.91 -3.07
CA VAL A 87 -13.54 -7.04 -4.24
C VAL A 87 -13.17 -7.75 -5.54
N VAL A 88 -12.03 -8.45 -5.61
CA VAL A 88 -11.60 -9.16 -6.81
C VAL A 88 -12.58 -10.27 -7.18
N ILE A 89 -12.98 -11.11 -6.22
CA ILE A 89 -13.92 -12.21 -6.45
C ILE A 89 -15.30 -11.65 -6.81
N GLY A 90 -15.80 -10.65 -6.07
CA GLY A 90 -17.07 -10.00 -6.33
C GLY A 90 -17.12 -9.38 -7.73
N SER A 91 -16.10 -8.60 -8.10
CA SER A 91 -15.99 -8.00 -9.42
C SER A 91 -15.88 -9.03 -10.54
N TYR A 92 -15.15 -10.13 -10.33
CA TYR A 92 -15.09 -11.23 -11.28
C TYR A 92 -16.45 -11.89 -11.51
N LEU A 93 -17.21 -12.15 -10.44
CA LEU A 93 -18.55 -12.74 -10.55
C LEU A 93 -19.51 -11.79 -11.27
N ILE A 94 -19.50 -10.50 -10.92
CA ILE A 94 -20.37 -9.50 -11.58
C ILE A 94 -20.04 -9.39 -13.06
N TYR A 95 -18.76 -9.24 -13.41
CA TYR A 95 -18.32 -9.04 -14.79
C TYR A 95 -18.63 -10.24 -15.70
N ASN A 96 -18.41 -11.46 -15.21
CA ASN A 96 -18.57 -12.67 -16.05
C ASN A 96 -19.98 -13.26 -16.01
N LEU A 97 -20.79 -12.99 -14.97
CA LEU A 97 -22.11 -13.64 -14.81
C LEU A 97 -23.30 -12.67 -14.93
N ILE A 98 -23.10 -11.37 -14.72
CA ILE A 98 -24.21 -10.40 -14.62
C ILE A 98 -24.09 -9.33 -15.70
N ASP A 99 -22.97 -8.61 -15.74
CA ASP A 99 -22.78 -7.44 -16.59
C ASP A 99 -21.37 -7.37 -17.20
N PRO A 100 -21.22 -7.70 -18.50
CA PRO A 100 -19.96 -7.60 -19.22
C PRO A 100 -19.41 -6.17 -19.38
N SER A 101 -20.20 -5.14 -19.02
CA SER A 101 -19.79 -3.73 -19.05
C SER A 101 -19.36 -3.18 -17.69
N PHE A 102 -19.26 -4.04 -16.67
CA PHE A 102 -18.84 -3.64 -15.33
C PHE A 102 -17.42 -3.04 -15.30
N VAL A 103 -17.25 -1.95 -14.54
CA VAL A 103 -16.02 -1.13 -14.46
C VAL A 103 -14.77 -1.94 -14.13
N TYR A 104 -14.91 -2.99 -13.32
CA TYR A 104 -13.82 -3.90 -12.98
C TYR A 104 -13.84 -5.11 -13.92
N ALA A 105 -13.23 -4.95 -15.10
CA ALA A 105 -13.14 -5.98 -16.13
C ALA A 105 -12.15 -7.12 -15.77
N ILE A 106 -12.51 -7.93 -14.78
CA ILE A 106 -11.71 -9.07 -14.32
C ILE A 106 -12.12 -10.32 -15.12
N THR A 107 -11.36 -10.61 -16.17
CA THR A 107 -11.53 -11.82 -17.01
C THR A 107 -10.82 -13.03 -16.41
N HIS A 108 -11.16 -14.24 -16.88
CA HIS A 108 -10.46 -15.48 -16.49
C HIS A 108 -8.94 -15.42 -16.68
N GLN A 109 -8.48 -14.78 -17.77
CA GLN A 109 -7.06 -14.66 -18.09
C GLN A 109 -6.32 -13.73 -17.12
N ASN A 110 -7.00 -12.70 -16.63
CA ASN A 110 -6.42 -11.70 -15.72
C ASN A 110 -6.68 -12.01 -14.25
N LEU A 111 -7.55 -12.97 -13.93
CA LEU A 111 -7.90 -13.34 -12.55
C LEU A 111 -6.67 -13.72 -11.74
N LEU A 112 -5.78 -14.55 -12.29
CA LEU A 112 -4.56 -14.97 -11.58
C LEU A 112 -3.67 -13.77 -11.24
N ARG A 113 -3.53 -12.80 -12.17
CA ARG A 113 -2.76 -11.58 -11.94
C ARG A 113 -3.35 -10.73 -10.81
N HIS A 114 -4.67 -10.66 -10.71
CA HIS A 114 -5.34 -9.96 -9.61
C HIS A 114 -5.21 -10.73 -8.30
N LEU A 115 -5.36 -12.06 -8.30
CA LEU A 115 -5.15 -12.88 -7.10
C LEU A 115 -3.71 -12.80 -6.56
N LEU A 116 -2.73 -12.60 -7.44
CA LEU A 116 -1.32 -12.37 -7.10
C LEU A 116 -1.01 -10.90 -6.74
N PHE A 117 -2.02 -10.05 -6.51
CA PHE A 117 -1.86 -8.63 -6.14
C PHE A 117 -1.05 -7.81 -7.17
N SER A 118 -1.10 -8.20 -8.45
CA SER A 118 -0.38 -7.56 -9.56
C SER A 118 -1.33 -6.92 -10.59
N GLY A 119 -2.63 -6.93 -10.32
CA GLY A 119 -3.65 -6.34 -11.18
C GLY A 119 -3.65 -4.81 -11.11
N ASN A 120 -3.90 -4.16 -12.25
CA ASN A 120 -3.96 -2.70 -12.38
C ASN A 120 -5.27 -2.29 -13.08
N VAL A 121 -6.41 -2.63 -12.48
CA VAL A 121 -7.73 -2.33 -13.06
C VAL A 121 -8.46 -1.35 -12.15
N SER A 122 -8.86 -0.21 -12.71
CA SER A 122 -9.56 0.85 -11.99
C SER A 122 -8.86 1.18 -10.67
N ALA A 123 -9.57 1.39 -9.57
CA ALA A 123 -9.01 1.76 -8.26
C ALA A 123 -8.04 0.72 -7.64
N LEU A 124 -7.97 -0.51 -8.17
CA LEU A 124 -7.08 -1.57 -7.66
C LEU A 124 -5.60 -1.31 -7.97
N TRP A 125 -5.29 -0.33 -8.81
CA TRP A 125 -3.93 0.06 -9.20
C TRP A 125 -3.01 0.41 -8.02
N SER A 126 -3.59 0.87 -6.90
CA SER A 126 -2.84 1.29 -5.71
C SER A 126 -2.31 0.11 -4.87
N ILE A 127 -2.85 -1.10 -5.06
CA ILE A 127 -2.50 -2.28 -4.26
C ILE A 127 -1.14 -2.89 -4.62
N PRO A 128 -0.79 -3.12 -5.91
CA PRO A 128 0.54 -3.64 -6.24
C PRO A 128 1.69 -2.76 -5.72
N PRO A 129 1.67 -1.42 -5.88
CA PRO A 129 2.67 -0.55 -5.27
C PRO A 129 2.71 -0.66 -3.74
N GLU A 130 1.57 -0.82 -3.07
CA GLU A 130 1.53 -1.01 -1.62
C GLU A 130 2.22 -2.31 -1.18
N VAL A 131 2.01 -3.42 -1.90
CA VAL A 131 2.69 -4.69 -1.64
C VAL A 131 4.19 -4.58 -1.89
N GLN A 132 4.60 -3.93 -2.98
CA GLN A 132 6.01 -3.65 -3.27
C GLN A 132 6.65 -2.81 -2.16
N PHE A 133 5.93 -1.80 -1.67
CA PHE A 133 6.38 -0.94 -0.58
C PHE A 133 6.64 -1.74 0.70
N TYR A 134 5.85 -2.78 0.98
CA TYR A 134 6.06 -3.66 2.12
C TYR A 134 7.34 -4.50 1.97
N ALA A 135 7.60 -5.00 0.77
CA ALA A 135 8.84 -5.73 0.47
C ALA A 135 10.07 -4.82 0.59
N VAL A 136 10.00 -3.60 0.02
CA VAL A 136 11.05 -2.58 0.14
C VAL A 136 11.32 -2.24 1.59
N PHE A 137 10.28 -2.09 2.42
CA PHE A 137 10.43 -1.81 3.85
C PHE A 137 11.18 -2.92 4.59
N VAL A 138 10.95 -4.20 4.27
CA VAL A 138 11.71 -5.31 4.86
C VAL A 138 13.19 -5.21 4.52
N GLY A 139 13.52 -4.88 3.26
CA GLY A 139 14.90 -4.63 2.84
C GLY A 139 15.56 -3.45 3.58
N LEU A 140 14.84 -2.34 3.73
CA LEU A 140 15.30 -1.18 4.50
C LEU A 140 15.49 -1.53 5.98
N TRP A 141 14.57 -2.28 6.58
CA TRP A 141 14.67 -2.69 7.98
C TRP A 141 15.89 -3.59 8.22
N PHE A 142 16.16 -4.54 7.32
CA PHE A 142 17.38 -5.35 7.36
C PHE A 142 18.64 -4.49 7.27
N ALA A 143 18.68 -3.55 6.32
CA ALA A 143 19.82 -2.67 6.12
C ALA A 143 20.09 -1.78 7.34
N LEU A 144 19.04 -1.18 7.91
CA LEU A 144 19.12 -0.36 9.13
C LEU A 144 19.61 -1.17 10.33
N TRP A 145 19.11 -2.40 10.50
CA TRP A 145 19.55 -3.28 11.57
C TRP A 145 21.04 -3.60 11.43
N LYS A 146 21.50 -3.96 10.22
CA LYS A 146 22.92 -4.27 9.97
C LYS A 146 23.82 -3.05 10.15
N PHE A 147 23.40 -1.88 9.68
CA PHE A 147 24.12 -0.62 9.89
C PHE A 147 24.27 -0.29 11.38
N ARG A 148 23.18 -0.39 12.16
CA ARG A 148 23.18 -0.09 13.59
C ARG A 148 24.04 -1.07 14.41
N ASN A 149 24.01 -2.36 14.06
CA ASN A 149 24.66 -3.40 14.87
C ASN A 149 26.10 -3.71 14.43
N GLN A 150 26.46 -3.48 13.17
CA GLN A 150 27.76 -3.84 12.60
C GLN A 150 28.51 -2.64 12.01
N GLY A 151 27.94 -1.43 12.01
CA GLY A 151 28.53 -0.24 11.40
C GLY A 151 28.63 -0.28 9.87
N ASN A 152 28.06 -1.29 9.23
CA ASN A 152 28.26 -1.55 7.81
C ASN A 152 27.23 -0.79 6.94
N ALA A 153 27.65 0.33 6.36
CA ALA A 153 26.83 1.19 5.49
C ALA A 153 26.61 0.61 4.07
N SER A 154 27.39 -0.38 3.64
CA SER A 154 27.32 -0.89 2.26
C SER A 154 25.95 -1.47 1.90
N VAL A 155 25.33 -2.20 2.82
CA VAL A 155 23.99 -2.79 2.60
C VAL A 155 22.92 -1.70 2.52
N LEU A 156 23.04 -0.65 3.32
CA LEU A 156 22.14 0.49 3.25
C LEU A 156 22.28 1.23 1.92
N ALA A 157 23.51 1.47 1.46
CA ALA A 157 23.77 2.06 0.16
C ALA A 157 23.19 1.22 -0.99
N ILE A 158 23.42 -0.10 -0.98
CA ILE A 158 22.88 -1.02 -2.00
C ILE A 158 21.35 -0.99 -2.02
N VAL A 159 20.69 -1.06 -0.87
CA VAL A 159 19.23 -1.02 -0.80
C VAL A 159 18.70 0.32 -1.29
N LEU A 160 19.31 1.45 -0.92
CA LEU A 160 18.90 2.77 -1.40
C LEU A 160 19.12 2.93 -2.91
N THR A 161 20.23 2.43 -3.45
CA THR A 161 20.49 2.45 -4.89
C THR A 161 19.49 1.57 -5.64
N ALA A 162 19.17 0.37 -5.12
CA ALA A 162 18.16 -0.50 -5.72
C ALA A 162 16.77 0.16 -5.73
N ILE A 163 16.41 0.88 -4.66
CA ILE A 163 15.14 1.65 -4.60
C ILE A 163 15.15 2.79 -5.63
N PHE A 164 16.27 3.47 -5.83
CA PHE A 164 16.38 4.55 -6.81
C PHE A 164 16.29 4.07 -8.27
N LEU A 165 16.58 2.79 -8.52
CA LEU A 165 16.57 2.18 -9.86
C LEU A 165 15.25 1.48 -10.21
N LEU A 166 14.31 1.37 -9.26
CA LEU A 166 12.97 0.80 -9.43
C LEU A 166 12.00 1.80 -10.05
#